data_AF-A0A424Y8H0-F1
#
_entry.id   AF-A0A424Y8H0-F1
#
_cell.length_a   1.000
_cell.length_b   1.000
_cell.length_c   1.000
_cell.angle_alpha   90.00
_cell.angle_beta   90.00
_cell.angle_gamma   90.00
#
_symmetry.space_group_name_H-M   'P 1'
#
loop_
_entity.id
_entity.type
_entity.pdbx_description
1 polymer ?
#
loop_
_entity_poly.entity_id
_entity_poly.type
_entity_poly.pdbx_seq_one_letter_code
_entity_poly.pdbx_strand_id
1 'polypeptide(L)'
;MKSVEGTLKSILLAGIGTVSYSYEKGKELVDEMVKKGELTVKEGEELNWELKRFFHKEKSGDSESSWFDNTISRILDEMHVSTKEETNELKKELSALEARVSILEKQFESSQQEDNQ
;
A
#
# COMPACT_ATOMS: atom_id res chain seq x y z
N MET A 1 -3.14 -14.85 -16.06
CA MET A 1 -3.95 -13.62 -16.18
C MET A 1 -4.13 -13.05 -14.79
N LYS A 2 -3.93 -11.73 -14.63
CA LYS A 2 -4.29 -11.05 -13.37
C LYS A 2 -5.82 -11.09 -13.27
N SER A 3 -6.37 -11.41 -12.09
CA SER A 3 -7.82 -11.35 -11.86
C SER A 3 -8.28 -9.90 -11.90
N VAL A 4 -9.51 -9.65 -12.36
CA VAL A 4 -10.15 -8.31 -12.34
C VAL A 4 -10.15 -7.75 -10.92
N GLU A 5 -10.46 -8.60 -9.93
CA GLU A 5 -10.41 -8.26 -8.50
C GLU A 5 -9.00 -7.80 -8.04
N GLY A 6 -7.95 -8.53 -8.45
CA GLY A 6 -6.58 -8.17 -8.08
C GLY A 6 -6.12 -6.87 -8.74
N THR A 7 -6.60 -6.59 -9.95
CA THR A 7 -6.30 -5.35 -10.67
C THR A 7 -7.04 -4.17 -10.02
N LEU A 8 -8.29 -4.36 -9.59
CA LEU A 8 -9.04 -3.38 -8.82
C LEU A 8 -8.34 -3.04 -7.50
N LYS A 9 -7.86 -4.05 -6.74
CA LYS A 9 -7.06 -3.86 -5.51
C LYS A 9 -5.78 -3.06 -5.76
N SER A 10 -5.10 -3.32 -6.88
CA SER A 10 -3.88 -2.61 -7.27
C SER A 10 -4.15 -1.13 -7.58
N ILE A 11 -5.26 -0.83 -8.27
CA ILE A 11 -5.69 0.54 -8.57
C ILE A 11 -6.11 1.29 -7.31
N LEU A 12 -6.84 0.61 -6.42
CA LEU A 12 -7.20 1.11 -5.09
C LEU A 12 -5.94 1.52 -4.31
N LEU A 13 -4.96 0.63 -4.19
CA LEU A 13 -3.68 0.93 -3.53
C LEU A 13 -2.93 2.10 -4.14
N ALA A 14 -2.85 2.15 -5.47
CA ALA A 14 -2.19 3.24 -6.17
C ALA A 14 -2.88 4.59 -5.90
N GLY A 15 -4.17 4.57 -5.51
CA GLY A 15 -4.93 5.74 -5.08
C GLY A 15 -4.84 6.07 -3.58
N ILE A 16 -4.46 5.13 -2.71
CA ILE A 16 -4.31 5.35 -1.26
C ILE A 16 -3.11 6.27 -1.01
N GLY A 17 -3.40 7.55 -0.74
CA GLY A 17 -2.40 8.61 -0.56
C GLY A 17 -2.74 9.89 -1.33
N THR A 18 -3.58 9.78 -2.36
CA THR A 18 -4.29 10.95 -2.89
C THR A 18 -5.37 11.35 -1.88
N VAL A 19 -5.45 12.65 -1.56
CA VAL A 19 -6.42 13.19 -0.59
C VAL A 19 -7.89 12.93 -0.96
N SER A 20 -8.16 12.40 -2.15
CA SER A 20 -9.49 12.08 -2.65
C SER A 20 -9.46 10.80 -3.48
N TYR A 21 -9.78 9.67 -2.86
CA TYR A 21 -10.06 8.45 -3.60
C TYR A 21 -11.45 8.56 -4.24
N SER A 22 -11.54 8.48 -5.57
CA SER A 22 -12.81 8.63 -6.31
C SER A 22 -12.88 7.70 -7.52
N TYR A 23 -14.10 7.43 -7.99
CA TYR A 23 -14.34 6.67 -9.21
C TYR A 23 -13.60 7.26 -10.42
N GLU A 24 -13.59 8.58 -10.56
CA GLU A 24 -12.93 9.26 -11.67
C GLU A 24 -11.42 9.00 -11.66
N LYS A 25 -10.80 8.99 -10.48
CA LYS A 25 -9.37 8.68 -10.33
C LYS A 25 -9.05 7.22 -10.59
N GLY A 26 -9.89 6.30 -10.12
CA GLY A 26 -9.73 4.88 -10.47
C GLY A 26 -9.88 4.64 -11.97
N LYS A 27 -10.85 5.28 -12.62
CA LYS A 27 -11.08 5.16 -14.07
C LYS A 27 -9.90 5.69 -14.88
N GLU A 28 -9.34 6.83 -14.49
CA GLU A 28 -8.13 7.40 -15.11
C GLU A 28 -6.96 6.40 -15.12
N LEU A 29 -6.76 5.69 -14.01
CA LEU A 29 -5.74 4.65 -13.89
C LEU A 29 -6.04 3.43 -14.77
N VAL A 30 -7.29 2.96 -14.81
CA VAL A 30 -7.71 1.86 -15.72
C VAL A 30 -7.42 2.24 -17.18
N ASP A 31 -7.83 3.44 -17.59
CA ASP A 31 -7.65 3.93 -18.96
C ASP A 31 -6.14 4.08 -19.31
N GLU A 32 -5.30 4.46 -18.36
CA GLU A 32 -3.85 4.50 -18.53
C GLU A 32 -3.24 3.10 -18.72
N MET A 33 -3.67 2.11 -17.94
CA MET A 33 -3.21 0.73 -18.08
C MET A 33 -3.62 0.11 -19.43
N VAL A 34 -4.81 0.45 -19.95
CA VAL A 34 -5.22 0.07 -21.31
C VAL A 34 -4.33 0.74 -22.37
N LYS A 35 -4.07 2.05 -22.23
CA LYS A 35 -3.19 2.80 -23.15
C LYS A 35 -1.77 2.24 -23.18
N LYS A 36 -1.25 1.79 -22.04
CA LYS A 36 0.07 1.16 -21.90
C LYS A 36 0.12 -0.28 -22.42
N GLY A 37 -1.02 -0.87 -22.77
CA GLY A 37 -1.12 -2.27 -23.20
C GLY A 37 -0.98 -3.26 -22.04
N GLU A 38 -1.08 -2.79 -20.79
CA GLU A 38 -1.08 -3.65 -19.59
C GLU A 38 -2.43 -4.36 -19.39
N LEU A 39 -3.49 -3.77 -19.94
CA LEU A 39 -4.84 -4.34 -20.00
C LEU A 39 -5.36 -4.30 -21.44
N THR A 40 -6.14 -5.29 -21.83
CA THR A 40 -6.94 -5.21 -23.05
C THR A 40 -8.11 -4.24 -22.88
N VAL A 41 -8.65 -3.73 -23.99
CA VAL A 41 -9.84 -2.85 -23.96
C VAL A 41 -11.01 -3.51 -23.23
N LYS A 42 -11.21 -4.82 -23.45
CA LYS A 42 -12.29 -5.59 -22.80
C LYS A 42 -12.08 -5.71 -21.29
N GLU A 43 -10.86 -6.00 -20.85
CA GLU A 43 -10.53 -6.06 -19.42
C GLU A 43 -10.69 -4.68 -18.75
N GLY A 44 -10.31 -3.60 -19.45
CA GLY A 44 -10.52 -2.25 -18.97
C GLY A 44 -12.00 -1.87 -18.82
N GLU A 45 -12.86 -2.30 -19.76
CA GLU A 45 -14.31 -2.09 -19.68
C GLU A 45 -14.94 -2.86 -18.51
N GLU A 46 -14.57 -4.13 -18.34
CA GLU A 46 -15.02 -4.97 -17.23
C GLU A 46 -14.59 -4.38 -15.88
N LEU A 47 -13.33 -3.96 -15.78
CA LEU A 47 -12.78 -3.34 -14.59
C LEU A 47 -13.44 -1.99 -14.27
N ASN A 48 -13.74 -1.18 -15.28
CA ASN A 48 -14.50 0.07 -15.11
C ASN A 48 -15.92 -0.18 -14.58
N TRP A 49 -16.55 -1.29 -14.96
CA TRP A 49 -17.86 -1.69 -14.44
C TRP A 49 -17.79 -2.11 -12.98
N GLU A 50 -16.78 -2.92 -12.62
CA GLU A 50 -16.55 -3.30 -11.22
C GLU A 50 -16.20 -2.10 -10.35
N LEU A 51 -15.35 -1.21 -10.83
CA LEU A 51 -15.00 0.03 -10.16
C LEU A 51 -16.26 0.86 -9.92
N LYS A 52 -17.11 1.02 -10.94
CA LYS A 52 -18.38 1.74 -10.78
C LYS A 52 -19.28 1.07 -9.74
N ARG A 53 -19.38 -0.26 -9.77
CA ARG A 53 -20.19 -1.04 -8.82
C ARG A 53 -19.66 -0.89 -7.40
N PHE A 54 -18.34 -0.90 -7.20
CA PHE A 54 -17.69 -0.66 -5.92
C PHE A 54 -18.14 0.68 -5.33
N PHE A 55 -18.04 1.78 -6.09
CA PHE A 55 -18.49 3.12 -5.66
C PHE A 55 -20.02 3.36 -5.74
N HIS A 56 -20.82 2.50 -6.39
CA HIS A 56 -22.28 2.69 -6.49
C HIS A 56 -23.07 1.84 -5.50
N LYS A 57 -22.51 0.72 -5.03
CA LYS A 57 -23.07 -0.07 -3.91
C LYS A 57 -23.21 0.77 -2.62
N GLU A 58 -22.55 1.92 -2.63
CA GLU A 58 -22.57 3.07 -1.71
C GLU A 58 -23.94 3.72 -1.45
N LYS A 59 -24.92 3.65 -2.38
CA LYS A 59 -26.18 4.44 -2.25
C LYS A 59 -27.37 3.74 -1.60
N SER A 60 -27.19 2.55 -1.02
CA SER A 60 -28.33 1.75 -0.52
C SER A 60 -28.13 1.30 0.92
N GLY A 61 -28.23 2.25 1.86
CA GLY A 61 -28.61 2.00 3.26
C GLY A 61 -27.48 1.53 4.19
N ASP A 62 -27.30 2.30 5.27
CA ASP A 62 -26.49 2.07 6.46
C ASP A 62 -24.95 2.23 6.34
N SER A 63 -24.45 3.23 7.06
CA SER A 63 -23.04 3.41 7.46
C SER A 63 -22.05 3.57 6.30
N GLU A 64 -22.14 4.74 5.66
CA GLU A 64 -21.40 5.23 4.49
C GLU A 64 -19.87 5.05 4.58
N SER A 65 -19.27 5.23 5.76
CA SER A 65 -17.83 5.01 5.97
C SER A 65 -17.48 3.58 6.36
N SER A 66 -18.34 2.90 7.13
CA SER A 66 -17.99 1.63 7.77
C SER A 66 -17.75 0.50 6.77
N TRP A 67 -18.60 0.32 5.76
CA TRP A 67 -18.43 -0.78 4.81
C TRP A 67 -17.21 -0.57 3.90
N PHE A 68 -16.97 0.67 3.49
CA PHE A 68 -15.86 1.07 2.63
C PHE A 68 -14.53 0.94 3.39
N ASP A 69 -14.45 1.51 4.59
CA ASP A 69 -13.27 1.43 5.46
C ASP A 69 -12.93 -0.03 5.79
N ASN A 70 -13.94 -0.87 6.09
CA ASN A 70 -13.73 -2.30 6.33
C ASN A 70 -13.24 -3.03 5.07
N THR A 71 -13.73 -2.67 3.88
CA THR A 71 -13.30 -3.30 2.62
C THR A 71 -11.86 -2.92 2.29
N ILE A 72 -11.51 -1.63 2.42
CA ILE A 72 -10.13 -1.15 2.22
C ILE A 72 -9.18 -1.78 3.25
N SER A 73 -9.57 -1.86 4.51
CA SER A 73 -8.75 -2.47 5.58
C SER A 73 -8.43 -3.93 5.26
N ARG A 74 -9.42 -4.71 4.82
CA ARG A 74 -9.21 -6.10 4.40
C ARG A 74 -8.28 -6.24 3.20
N ILE A 75 -8.37 -5.32 2.24
CA ILE A 75 -7.50 -5.30 1.06
C ILE A 75 -6.05 -5.02 1.49
N LEU A 76 -5.84 -4.09 2.42
CA LEU A 76 -4.52 -3.79 2.99
C LEU A 76 -3.95 -4.99 3.75
N ASP A 77 -4.76 -5.65 4.59
CA ASP A 77 -4.38 -6.85 5.33
C ASP A 77 -4.00 -8.00 4.38
N GLU A 78 -4.81 -8.23 3.34
CA GLU A 78 -4.59 -9.30 2.35
C GLU A 78 -3.30 -9.10 1.54
N MET A 79 -2.90 -7.84 1.30
CA MET A 79 -1.66 -7.51 0.59
C MET A 79 -0.47 -7.27 1.50
N HIS A 80 -0.61 -7.54 2.81
CA HIS A 80 0.43 -7.30 3.82
C HIS A 80 1.05 -5.90 3.72
N VAL A 81 0.23 -4.90 3.38
CA VAL A 81 0.69 -3.53 3.25
C VAL A 81 0.89 -2.98 4.64
N SER A 82 2.15 -2.76 5.02
CA SER A 82 2.50 -2.22 6.34
C SER A 82 1.78 -0.90 6.56
N THR A 83 1.09 -0.80 7.69
CA THR A 83 0.48 0.45 8.15
C THR A 83 1.58 1.47 8.50
N LYS A 84 1.19 2.74 8.60
CA LYS A 84 2.12 3.81 8.98
C LYS A 84 2.71 3.56 10.37
N GLU A 85 1.90 2.99 11.25
CA GLU A 85 2.23 2.61 12.62
C GLU A 85 3.33 1.53 12.63
N GLU A 86 3.14 0.44 11.89
CA GLU A 86 4.13 -0.64 11.77
C GLU A 86 5.44 -0.13 11.14
N THR A 87 5.36 0.77 10.16
CA THR A 87 6.55 1.40 9.56
C THR A 87 7.32 2.24 10.56
N ASN A 88 6.62 2.96 11.44
CA ASN A 88 7.24 3.77 12.49
C ASN A 88 7.86 2.90 13.58
N GLU A 89 7.22 1.78 13.93
CA GLU A 89 7.76 0.81 14.88
C GLU A 89 9.04 0.17 14.34
N LEU A 90 9.04 -0.28 13.08
CA LEU A 90 10.24 -0.77 12.41
C LEU A 90 11.37 0.26 12.36
N LYS A 91 11.05 1.54 12.10
CA LYS A 91 12.05 2.63 12.17
C LYS A 91 12.65 2.80 13.56
N LYS A 92 11.82 2.67 14.61
CA LYS A 92 12.28 2.78 15.99
C LYS A 92 13.19 1.62 16.36
N GLU A 93 12.83 0.40 15.97
CA GLU A 93 13.66 -0.79 16.17
C GLU A 93 14.99 -0.68 15.41
N LEU A 94 14.94 -0.22 14.16
CA LEU A 94 16.13 0.01 13.34
C LEU A 94 17.07 1.02 13.99
N SER A 95 16.55 2.15 14.46
CA SER A 95 17.36 3.17 15.14
C SER A 95 17.99 2.65 16.45
N ALA A 96 17.26 1.83 17.20
CA ALA A 96 17.82 1.18 18.39
C ALA A 96 18.93 0.18 18.04
N LEU A 97 18.79 -0.54 16.93
CA LEU A 97 19.82 -1.47 16.45
C LEU A 97 21.06 -0.71 15.95
N GLU A 98 20.88 0.35 15.16
CA GLU A 98 21.96 1.24 14.70
C GLU A 98 22.75 1.82 15.88
N ALA A 99 22.07 2.27 16.93
CA ALA A 99 22.72 2.77 18.14
C ALA A 99 23.56 1.69 18.83
N ARG A 100 23.05 0.45 18.92
CA ARG A 100 23.78 -0.68 19.51
C ARG A 100 25.00 -1.06 18.67
N VAL A 101 24.88 -1.09 17.35
CA VAL A 101 25.99 -1.36 16.44
C VAL A 101 27.08 -0.29 16.60
N SER A 102 26.71 0.99 16.64
CA SER A 102 27.68 2.07 16.83
C SER A 102 28.43 1.99 18.16
N ILE A 103 27.76 1.57 19.25
CA ILE A 103 28.42 1.36 20.54
C ILE A 103 29.42 0.20 20.45
N LEU A 104 29.04 -0.91 19.81
CA LEU A 104 29.90 -2.07 19.65
C LEU A 104 31.12 -1.76 18.79
N GLU A 105 30.95 -1.00 17.71
CA GLU A 105 32.05 -0.54 16.86
C GLU A 105 33.07 0.29 17.66
N LYS A 106 32.59 1.26 18.47
CA LYS A 106 33.46 2.05 19.34
C LYS A 106 34.18 1.20 20.39
N GLN A 107 33.51 0.21 20.96
CA GLN A 107 34.11 -0.72 21.92
C GLN A 107 35.19 -1.60 21.27
N PHE A 108 34.98 -2.01 20.02
CA PHE A 108 35.95 -2.77 19.24
C PHE A 108 37.18 -1.92 18.87
N GLU A 109 37.00 -0.65 18.50
CA GLU A 109 38.11 0.27 18.22
C GLU A 109 38.96 0.56 19.46
N SER A 110 38.34 0.73 20.63
CA SER A 110 39.06 0.94 21.89
C SER A 110 39.85 -0.28 22.36
N SER A 111 39.38 -1.49 22.08
CA SER A 111 40.08 -2.73 22.47
C SER A 111 41.29 -3.03 21.57
N GLN A 112 41.29 -2.57 20.32
CA GLN A 112 42.44 -2.69 19.42
C GLN A 112 43.58 -1.69 19.71
N GLN A 113 43.30 -0.60 20.43
CA GLN A 113 44.33 0.38 20.83
C GLN A 113 45.08 -0.01 22.11
N GLU A 114 44.47 -0.81 22.99
CA GLU A 114 45.12 -1.30 24.22
C GLU A 114 46.12 -2.45 23.95
N ASP A 115 45.91 -3.27 22.91
CA ASP A 115 46.80 -4.38 22.57
C ASP A 115 48.07 -3.99 21.79
N ASN A 116 48.24 -2.70 21.44
CA ASN A 116 49.37 -2.19 20.64
C ASN A 116 50.30 -1.23 21.42
N GLN A 117 50.25 -1.26 22.76
CA GLN A 117 51.23 -0.66 23.68
C GLN A 117 51.97 -1.74 24.47
#